data_AF-C3Y0M1-F1
#
_entry.id   AF-C3Y0M1-F1
#
_cell.length_a   1.000
_cell.length_b   1.000
_cell.length_c   1.000
_cell.angle_alpha   90.00
_cell.angle_beta   90.00
_cell.angle_gamma   90.00
#
_symmetry.space_group_name_H-M   'P 1'
#
loop_
_entity.id
_entity.type
_entity.pdbx_description
1 polymer ?
#
loop_
_entity_poly.entity_id
_entity_poly.type
_entity_poly.pdbx_seq_one_letter_code
_entity_poly.pdbx_strand_id
1 'polypeptide(L)'
;MSQLGRCFSLLRGAVPRVVSQPCRLMNQAAEAVPKEPESVKQILGYLKDAPNAALYLGLAGAVPFALLPTYMLFQQCYIPEIVFTHAACGASILSFLGGIRWGITLSEEGPPPDWLNLSISVLPSIAAWGALLVLPGTSVMACMLGFAFTMWTDVYRLKGYPDWFRAERLLLSLIVLGSLGITLGIYLSDMPTKSLKERK
;
A
#
# COMPACT_ATOMS: atom_id res chain seq x y z
N MET A 1 48.55 55.55 -41.68
CA MET A 1 47.62 55.95 -40.60
C MET A 1 46.21 55.45 -40.95
N SER A 2 45.82 54.23 -40.58
CA SER A 2 44.41 53.75 -40.69
C SER A 2 44.13 52.39 -40.01
N GLN A 3 44.77 52.09 -38.88
CA GLN A 3 44.57 50.82 -38.15
C GLN A 3 44.34 51.04 -36.64
N LEU A 4 43.48 51.99 -36.28
CA LEU A 4 43.16 52.31 -34.88
C LEU A 4 41.66 52.63 -34.64
N GLY A 5 40.79 52.24 -35.57
CA GLY A 5 39.35 52.57 -35.54
C GLY A 5 38.39 51.38 -35.35
N ARG A 6 38.88 50.16 -35.11
CA ARG A 6 38.02 48.96 -35.01
C ARG A 6 38.01 48.27 -33.64
N CYS A 7 38.50 48.93 -32.59
CA CYS A 7 38.55 48.35 -31.25
C CYS A 7 37.48 48.89 -30.28
N PHE A 8 36.49 49.66 -30.75
CA PHE A 8 35.49 50.31 -29.88
C PHE A 8 34.02 50.05 -30.30
N SER A 9 33.75 48.90 -30.92
CA SER A 9 32.37 48.46 -31.21
C SER A 9 31.98 47.13 -30.57
N LEU A 10 32.80 46.58 -29.65
CA LEU A 10 32.60 45.26 -29.04
C LEU A 10 32.08 45.28 -27.59
N LEU A 11 31.49 46.39 -27.11
CA LEU A 11 31.05 46.50 -25.71
C LEU A 11 29.70 47.23 -25.52
N ARG A 12 28.74 47.06 -26.43
CA ARG A 12 27.34 47.44 -26.14
C ARG A 12 26.35 46.44 -26.73
N GLY A 13 25.66 45.75 -25.82
CA GLY A 13 24.27 45.35 -26.04
C GLY A 13 24.05 43.93 -26.55
N ALA A 14 24.22 42.95 -25.67
CA ALA A 14 23.44 41.70 -25.68
C ALA A 14 23.60 40.99 -24.34
N VAL A 15 23.10 41.60 -23.26
CA VAL A 15 22.79 40.82 -22.04
C VAL A 15 21.63 39.91 -22.42
N PRO A 16 21.77 38.58 -22.38
CA PRO A 16 20.63 37.71 -22.57
C PRO A 16 19.61 38.03 -21.49
N ARG A 17 18.42 38.43 -21.90
CA ARG A 17 17.28 38.71 -21.05
C ARG A 17 16.97 37.40 -20.30
N VAL A 18 17.48 37.27 -19.07
CA VAL A 18 17.10 36.21 -18.13
C VAL A 18 15.59 36.34 -17.97
N VAL A 19 14.87 35.43 -18.63
CA VAL A 19 13.43 35.30 -18.49
C VAL A 19 13.15 35.07 -17.00
N SER A 20 12.41 36.00 -16.41
CA SER A 20 11.94 35.99 -15.04
C SER A 20 11.13 34.71 -14.78
N GLN A 21 11.80 33.67 -14.30
CA GLN A 21 11.20 32.43 -13.82
C GLN A 21 11.22 32.25 -12.28
N PRO A 22 11.18 33.29 -11.41
CA PRO A 22 11.14 33.08 -9.97
C PRO A 22 9.76 32.64 -9.45
N CYS A 23 8.65 33.05 -10.10
CA CYS A 23 7.30 32.71 -9.62
C CYS A 23 6.96 31.21 -9.69
N ARG A 24 7.54 30.46 -10.64
CA ARG A 24 7.24 29.03 -10.77
C ARG A 24 7.89 28.22 -9.64
N LEU A 25 9.11 28.58 -9.24
CA LEU A 25 9.79 27.98 -8.10
C LEU A 25 9.14 28.36 -6.76
N MET A 26 8.67 29.60 -6.62
CA MET A 26 7.94 30.02 -5.41
C MET A 26 6.58 29.33 -5.27
N ASN A 27 5.87 29.09 -6.37
CA ASN A 27 4.60 28.33 -6.34
C ASN A 27 4.83 26.85 -6.02
N GLN A 28 5.89 26.22 -6.55
CA GLN A 28 6.24 24.83 -6.23
C GLN A 28 6.72 24.66 -4.77
N ALA A 29 7.39 25.68 -4.20
CA ALA A 29 7.76 25.67 -2.78
C ALA A 29 6.56 25.91 -1.85
N ALA A 30 5.54 26.66 -2.30
CA ALA A 30 4.33 26.93 -1.52
C ALA A 30 3.36 25.73 -1.46
N GLU A 31 3.44 24.78 -2.39
CA GLU A 31 2.69 23.51 -2.32
C GLU A 31 3.35 22.46 -1.40
N ALA A 32 4.54 22.73 -0.88
CA ALA A 32 5.23 21.84 0.07
C ALA A 32 4.85 22.12 1.54
N VAL A 33 3.65 22.64 1.80
CA VAL A 33 3.08 22.63 3.16
C VAL A 33 3.01 21.16 3.60
N PRO A 34 3.64 20.78 4.73
CA PRO A 34 3.47 19.44 5.27
C PRO A 34 1.98 19.26 5.53
N LYS A 35 1.30 18.44 4.71
CA LYS A 35 -0.08 18.04 4.97
C LYS A 35 -0.09 17.46 6.38
N GLU A 36 -0.82 18.08 7.30
CA GLU A 36 -1.20 17.49 8.58
C GLU A 36 -1.59 16.02 8.35
N PRO A 37 -1.25 15.08 9.25
CA PRO A 37 -1.55 13.67 9.05
C PRO A 37 -3.04 13.51 8.73
N GLU A 38 -3.35 13.23 7.47
CA GLU A 38 -4.72 13.16 6.99
C GLU A 38 -5.46 12.12 7.84
N SER A 39 -6.56 12.53 8.46
CA SER A 39 -7.36 11.64 9.28
C SER A 39 -7.88 10.48 8.43
N VAL A 40 -7.92 9.26 8.98
CA VAL A 40 -8.51 8.07 8.32
C VAL A 40 -9.88 8.37 7.72
N LYS A 41 -10.72 9.17 8.40
CA LYS A 41 -12.04 9.58 7.90
C LYS A 41 -11.96 10.43 6.63
N GLN A 42 -10.97 11.32 6.55
CA GLN A 42 -10.74 12.16 5.39
C GLN A 42 -10.26 11.31 4.20
N ILE A 43 -9.34 10.38 4.45
CA ILE A 43 -8.85 9.46 3.41
C ILE A 43 -10.01 8.64 2.86
N LEU A 44 -10.86 8.06 3.72
CA LEU A 44 -12.05 7.32 3.30
C LEU A 44 -13.09 8.20 2.58
N GLY A 45 -13.05 9.53 2.75
CA GLY A 45 -13.89 10.47 2.03
C GLY A 45 -13.68 10.44 0.51
N TYR A 46 -12.44 10.20 0.06
CA TYR A 46 -12.07 10.12 -1.36
C TYR A 46 -12.60 8.86 -2.07
N LEU A 47 -13.21 7.91 -1.34
CA LEU A 47 -13.90 6.77 -1.95
C LEU A 47 -15.04 7.20 -2.88
N LYS A 48 -15.63 8.37 -2.63
CA LYS A 48 -16.71 8.92 -3.46
C LYS A 48 -16.26 9.24 -4.89
N ASP A 49 -14.96 9.49 -5.06
CA ASP A 49 -14.34 9.84 -6.34
C ASP A 49 -13.85 8.59 -7.09
N ALA A 50 -13.92 7.41 -6.47
CA ALA A 50 -13.45 6.17 -7.07
C ALA A 50 -14.39 5.70 -8.21
N PRO A 51 -13.82 5.14 -9.30
CA PRO A 51 -14.64 4.55 -10.35
C PRO A 51 -15.40 3.34 -9.79
N ASN A 52 -16.70 3.26 -10.08
CA ASN A 52 -17.60 2.21 -9.58
C ASN A 52 -17.04 0.80 -9.83
N ALA A 53 -16.41 0.58 -10.99
CA ALA A 53 -15.80 -0.71 -11.33
C ALA A 53 -14.71 -1.13 -10.33
N ALA A 54 -13.84 -0.21 -9.90
CA ALA A 54 -12.79 -0.50 -8.93
C ALA A 54 -13.39 -0.86 -7.57
N LEU A 55 -14.36 -0.06 -7.10
CA LEU A 55 -15.06 -0.33 -5.84
C LEU A 55 -15.75 -1.69 -5.83
N TYR A 56 -16.50 -2.04 -6.88
CA TYR A 56 -17.19 -3.33 -6.95
C TYR A 56 -16.21 -4.51 -6.99
N LEU A 57 -15.15 -4.41 -7.79
CA LEU A 57 -14.14 -5.47 -7.88
C LEU A 57 -13.35 -5.62 -6.58
N GLY A 58 -12.97 -4.50 -5.95
CA GLY A 58 -12.29 -4.48 -4.66
C GLY A 58 -13.14 -5.12 -3.56
N LEU A 59 -14.41 -4.72 -3.45
CA LEU A 59 -15.34 -5.29 -2.47
C LEU A 59 -15.66 -6.76 -2.76
N ALA A 60 -15.78 -7.15 -4.03
CA ALA A 60 -15.93 -8.56 -4.42
C ALA A 60 -14.73 -9.40 -3.96
N GLY A 61 -13.51 -8.87 -4.07
CA GLY A 61 -12.30 -9.51 -3.55
C GLY A 61 -12.27 -9.65 -2.02
N ALA A 62 -13.01 -8.82 -1.29
CA ALA A 62 -13.12 -8.90 0.18
C ALA A 62 -14.16 -9.94 0.66
N VAL A 63 -15.01 -10.46 -0.22
CA VAL A 63 -16.04 -11.46 0.10
C VAL A 63 -15.47 -12.70 0.83
N PRO A 64 -14.42 -13.39 0.35
CA PRO A 64 -13.87 -14.55 1.07
C PRO A 64 -13.38 -14.19 2.48
N PHE A 65 -12.89 -12.98 2.70
CA PHE A 65 -12.45 -12.51 4.01
C PHE A 65 -13.61 -12.27 4.97
N ALA A 66 -14.80 -11.92 4.48
CA ALA A 66 -15.99 -11.88 5.33
C ALA A 66 -16.52 -13.29 5.61
N LEU A 67 -16.66 -14.12 4.57
CA LEU A 67 -17.35 -15.41 4.68
C LEU A 67 -16.61 -16.43 5.54
N LEU A 68 -15.29 -16.59 5.36
CA LEU A 68 -14.51 -17.63 6.04
C LEU A 68 -14.53 -17.50 7.58
N PRO A 69 -14.19 -16.34 8.18
CA PRO A 69 -14.27 -16.19 9.64
C PRO A 69 -15.71 -16.20 10.15
N THR A 70 -16.67 -15.62 9.42
CA THR A 70 -18.09 -15.66 9.84
C THR A 70 -18.63 -17.10 9.89
N TYR A 71 -18.21 -17.96 8.97
CA TYR A 71 -18.56 -19.38 9.01
C TYR A 71 -18.00 -20.07 10.25
N MET A 72 -16.73 -19.83 10.60
CA MET A 72 -16.14 -20.39 11.83
C MET A 72 -16.79 -19.85 13.10
N LEU A 73 -17.18 -18.56 13.11
CA LEU A 73 -17.98 -17.99 14.19
C LEU A 73 -19.36 -18.65 14.29
N PHE A 74 -20.02 -18.93 13.17
CA PHE A 74 -21.34 -19.57 13.20
C PHE A 74 -21.27 -21.01 13.74
N GLN A 75 -20.27 -21.78 13.32
CA GLN A 75 -20.07 -23.16 13.75
C GLN A 75 -19.43 -23.29 15.14
N GLN A 76 -18.89 -22.19 15.69
CA GLN A 76 -18.20 -22.16 16.98
C GLN A 76 -17.04 -23.18 17.06
N CYS A 77 -16.40 -23.47 15.93
CA CYS A 77 -15.34 -24.46 15.84
C CYS A 77 -14.15 -23.96 15.02
N TYR A 78 -12.95 -24.38 15.44
CA TYR A 78 -11.73 -24.13 14.69
C TYR A 78 -11.56 -25.22 13.61
N ILE A 79 -11.54 -24.79 12.35
CA ILE A 79 -11.34 -25.67 11.20
C ILE A 79 -10.03 -25.26 10.49
N PRO A 80 -8.95 -26.06 10.59
CA PRO A 80 -7.63 -25.69 10.07
C PRO A 80 -7.62 -25.48 8.54
N GLU A 81 -8.46 -26.19 7.80
CA GLU A 81 -8.58 -26.05 6.34
C GLU A 81 -9.13 -24.67 5.94
N ILE A 82 -10.07 -24.13 6.73
CA ILE A 82 -10.65 -22.80 6.50
C ILE A 82 -9.61 -21.73 6.82
N VAL A 83 -8.85 -21.91 7.89
CA VAL A 83 -7.77 -21.01 8.30
C VAL A 83 -6.67 -20.96 7.22
N PHE A 84 -6.28 -22.13 6.70
CA PHE A 84 -5.34 -22.23 5.58
C PHE A 84 -5.87 -21.50 4.34
N THR A 85 -7.14 -21.74 3.98
CA THR A 85 -7.78 -21.09 2.84
C THR A 85 -7.80 -19.57 3.00
N HIS A 86 -8.12 -19.10 4.21
CA HIS A 86 -8.17 -17.67 4.54
C HIS A 86 -6.79 -17.01 4.41
N ALA A 87 -5.75 -17.66 4.95
CA ALA A 87 -4.38 -17.19 4.80
C ALA A 87 -3.88 -17.27 3.34
N ALA A 88 -4.28 -18.30 2.58
CA ALA A 88 -3.93 -18.43 1.16
C ALA A 88 -4.57 -17.31 0.30
N CYS A 89 -5.83 -16.95 0.59
CA CYS A 89 -6.44 -15.75 0.04
C CYS A 89 -5.64 -14.49 0.41
N GLY A 90 -5.19 -14.38 1.66
CA GLY A 90 -4.34 -13.30 2.15
C GLY A 90 -3.04 -13.15 1.36
N ALA A 91 -2.28 -14.23 1.21
CA ALA A 91 -1.03 -14.27 0.46
C ALA A 91 -1.23 -13.92 -1.02
N SER A 92 -2.34 -14.36 -1.62
CA SER A 92 -2.68 -14.05 -3.01
C SER A 92 -2.93 -12.55 -3.21
N ILE A 93 -3.67 -11.91 -2.32
CA ILE A 93 -3.90 -10.46 -2.37
C ILE A 93 -2.61 -9.67 -2.11
N LEU A 94 -1.76 -10.10 -1.17
CA LEU A 94 -0.46 -9.47 -0.95
C LEU A 94 0.42 -9.53 -2.20
N SER A 95 0.36 -10.62 -2.95
CA SER A 95 1.06 -10.76 -4.24
C SER A 95 0.51 -9.78 -5.28
N PHE A 96 -0.82 -9.63 -5.36
CA PHE A 96 -1.46 -8.65 -6.24
C PHE A 96 -1.10 -7.20 -5.88
N LEU A 97 -1.09 -6.85 -4.58
CA LEU A 97 -0.63 -5.55 -4.08
C LEU A 97 0.82 -5.28 -4.47
N GLY A 98 1.69 -6.29 -4.35
CA GLY A 98 3.07 -6.21 -4.79
C GLY A 98 3.21 -5.89 -6.27
N GLY A 99 2.39 -6.52 -7.11
CA GLY A 99 2.33 -6.28 -8.56
C GLY A 99 1.84 -4.88 -8.93
N ILE A 100 0.83 -4.36 -8.23
CA ILE A 100 0.36 -2.97 -8.43
C ILE A 100 1.49 -1.98 -8.18
N ARG A 101 2.21 -2.17 -7.06
CA ARG A 101 3.31 -1.29 -6.70
C ARG A 101 4.42 -1.31 -7.74
N TRP A 102 4.73 -2.48 -8.30
CA TRP A 102 5.64 -2.58 -9.45
C TRP A 102 5.14 -1.77 -10.65
N GLY A 103 3.85 -1.89 -10.98
CA GLY A 103 3.23 -1.12 -12.06
C GLY A 103 3.40 0.40 -11.90
N ILE A 104 3.29 0.91 -10.66
CA ILE A 104 3.45 2.34 -10.38
C ILE A 104 4.91 2.76 -10.35
N THR A 105 5.83 1.95 -9.82
CA THR A 105 7.26 2.27 -9.87
C THR A 105 7.81 2.32 -11.30
N LEU A 106 7.10 1.72 -12.26
CA LEU A 106 7.44 1.75 -13.67
C LEU A 106 6.82 2.95 -14.42
N SER A 107 5.92 3.72 -13.80
CA SER A 107 5.35 4.91 -14.42
C SER A 107 6.30 6.11 -14.29
N GLU A 108 6.24 7.04 -15.25
CA GLU A 108 7.11 8.24 -15.24
C GLU A 108 6.84 9.17 -14.04
N GLU A 109 5.61 9.15 -13.51
CA GLU A 109 5.20 9.95 -12.36
C GLU A 109 5.41 9.22 -11.02
N GLY A 110 5.80 7.95 -11.06
CA GLY A 110 5.99 7.09 -9.90
C GLY A 110 7.34 7.28 -9.20
N PRO A 111 7.51 6.67 -8.01
CA PRO A 111 8.81 6.62 -7.36
C PRO A 111 9.79 5.78 -8.19
N PRO A 112 11.11 6.07 -8.12
CA PRO A 112 12.09 5.39 -8.95
C PRO A 112 12.09 3.88 -8.68
N PRO A 113 12.32 3.05 -9.72
CA PRO A 113 12.35 1.59 -9.63
C PRO A 113 13.65 1.08 -9.00
N ASP A 114 13.99 1.62 -7.83
CA ASP A 114 15.16 1.21 -7.05
C ASP A 114 14.89 -0.11 -6.33
N TRP A 115 15.98 -0.82 -6.02
CA TRP A 115 15.95 -2.08 -5.25
C TRP A 115 15.08 -2.01 -3.99
N LEU A 116 15.10 -0.88 -3.28
CA LEU A 116 14.30 -0.70 -2.07
C LEU A 116 12.78 -0.67 -2.38
N ASN A 117 12.35 0.05 -3.41
CA ASN A 117 10.93 0.16 -3.74
C ASN A 117 10.35 -1.15 -4.28
N LEU A 118 11.15 -1.88 -5.07
CA LEU A 118 10.77 -3.16 -5.64
C LEU A 118 10.82 -4.30 -4.63
N SER A 119 11.78 -4.32 -3.70
CA SER A 119 11.86 -5.36 -2.68
C SER A 119 10.74 -5.24 -1.64
N ILE A 120 10.41 -4.02 -1.20
CA ILE A 120 9.35 -3.77 -0.23
C ILE A 120 7.98 -4.26 -0.72
N SER A 121 7.74 -4.32 -2.02
CA SER A 121 6.48 -4.83 -2.57
C SER A 121 6.40 -6.37 -2.60
N VAL A 122 7.54 -7.06 -2.61
CA VAL A 122 7.63 -8.52 -2.73
C VAL A 122 7.79 -9.20 -1.37
N LEU A 123 8.47 -8.55 -0.42
CA LEU A 123 8.71 -9.12 0.91
C LEU A 123 7.43 -9.60 1.64
N PRO A 124 6.31 -8.85 1.63
CA PRO A 124 5.09 -9.28 2.32
C PRO A 124 4.48 -10.55 1.72
N SER A 125 4.50 -10.70 0.39
CA SER A 125 3.92 -11.87 -0.28
C SER A 125 4.77 -13.12 -0.07
N ILE A 126 6.10 -13.01 -0.15
CA ILE A 126 7.02 -14.12 0.16
C ILE A 126 6.90 -14.53 1.63
N ALA A 127 6.82 -13.58 2.55
CA ALA A 127 6.66 -13.88 3.97
C ALA A 127 5.33 -14.60 4.26
N ALA A 128 4.22 -14.11 3.68
CA ALA A 128 2.92 -14.75 3.82
C ALA A 128 2.89 -16.16 3.20
N TRP A 129 3.45 -16.31 2.00
CA TRP A 129 3.55 -17.61 1.33
C TRP A 129 4.42 -18.59 2.10
N GLY A 130 5.60 -18.17 2.57
CA GLY A 130 6.47 -19.01 3.39
C GLY A 130 5.79 -19.44 4.70
N ALA A 131 4.99 -18.56 5.30
CA ALA A 131 4.25 -18.89 6.52
C ALA A 131 3.11 -19.91 6.30
N LEU A 132 2.56 -20.01 5.08
CA LEU A 132 1.60 -21.07 4.72
C LEU A 132 2.22 -22.48 4.79
N LEU A 133 3.53 -22.60 4.59
CA LEU A 133 4.23 -23.89 4.59
C LEU A 133 4.57 -24.41 6.00
N VAL A 134 4.46 -23.56 7.02
CA VAL A 134 4.89 -23.88 8.39
C VAL A 134 3.70 -24.32 9.23
N LEU A 135 2.85 -23.39 9.68
CA LEU A 135 1.70 -23.67 10.53
C LEU A 135 0.52 -22.72 10.22
N PRO A 136 -0.74 -23.17 10.44
CA PRO A 136 -1.92 -22.34 10.18
C PRO A 136 -1.93 -21.03 10.97
N GLY A 137 -1.60 -21.05 12.27
CA GLY A 137 -1.58 -19.85 13.11
C GLY A 137 -0.52 -18.83 12.68
N THR A 138 0.68 -19.30 12.29
CA THR A 138 1.75 -18.42 11.79
C THR A 138 1.40 -17.78 10.47
N SER A 139 0.67 -18.49 9.59
CA SER A 139 0.26 -17.96 8.29
C SER A 139 -0.69 -16.77 8.39
N VAL A 140 -1.66 -16.82 9.32
CA VAL A 140 -2.60 -15.72 9.57
C VAL A 140 -1.87 -14.50 10.13
N MET A 141 -0.95 -14.71 11.08
CA MET A 141 -0.14 -13.62 11.64
C MET A 141 0.76 -12.97 10.58
N ALA A 142 1.42 -13.77 9.74
CA ALA A 142 2.25 -13.28 8.65
C ALA A 142 1.44 -12.47 7.64
N CYS A 143 0.24 -12.93 7.27
CA CYS A 143 -0.67 -12.17 6.42
C CYS A 143 -1.06 -10.84 7.09
N MET A 144 -1.43 -10.86 8.37
CA MET A 144 -1.83 -9.67 9.11
C MET A 144 -0.70 -8.62 9.14
N LEU A 145 0.53 -9.05 9.41
CA LEU A 145 1.71 -8.18 9.38
C LEU A 145 1.99 -7.66 7.96
N GLY A 146 1.85 -8.51 6.94
CA GLY A 146 2.00 -8.12 5.54
C GLY A 146 0.99 -7.06 5.12
N PHE A 147 -0.28 -7.20 5.51
CA PHE A 147 -1.33 -6.21 5.22
C PHE A 147 -1.11 -4.90 5.99
N ALA A 148 -0.73 -4.97 7.26
CA ALA A 148 -0.41 -3.77 8.04
C ALA A 148 0.78 -3.02 7.44
N PHE A 149 1.82 -3.75 7.01
CA PHE A 149 3.00 -3.17 6.38
C PHE A 149 2.69 -2.56 5.02
N THR A 150 1.99 -3.28 4.15
CA THR A 150 1.58 -2.75 2.83
C THR A 150 0.70 -1.52 2.98
N MET A 151 -0.33 -1.57 3.84
CA MET A 151 -1.18 -0.41 4.17
C MET A 151 -0.35 0.79 4.63
N TRP A 152 0.57 0.59 5.57
CA TRP A 152 1.44 1.66 6.05
C TRP A 152 2.27 2.26 4.92
N THR A 153 2.87 1.43 4.07
CA THR A 153 3.70 1.92 2.98
C THR A 153 2.90 2.61 1.87
N ASP A 154 1.71 2.11 1.54
CA ASP A 154 0.88 2.66 0.47
C ASP A 154 0.21 3.98 0.87
N VAL A 155 -0.16 4.13 2.15
CA VAL A 155 -0.79 5.35 2.67
C VAL A 155 0.25 6.45 2.94
N TYR A 156 1.38 6.11 3.57
CA TYR A 156 2.30 7.12 4.09
C TYR A 156 3.58 7.30 3.27
N ARG A 157 4.01 6.28 2.52
CA ARG A 157 5.34 6.26 1.89
C ARG A 157 5.30 6.37 0.38
N LEU A 158 4.29 5.79 -0.28
CA LEU A 158 4.19 5.81 -1.73
C LEU A 158 3.45 7.06 -2.21
N LYS A 159 4.19 7.96 -2.84
CA LYS A 159 3.64 9.09 -3.60
C LYS A 159 3.43 8.61 -5.03
N GLY A 160 2.24 8.84 -5.60
CA GLY A 160 1.88 8.38 -6.94
C GLY A 160 0.53 7.66 -7.03
N TYR A 161 -0.06 7.25 -5.91
CA TYR A 161 -1.44 6.79 -5.90
C TYR A 161 -2.42 7.96 -6.02
N PRO A 162 -3.43 7.88 -6.90
CA PRO A 162 -4.61 8.74 -6.80
C PRO A 162 -5.27 8.60 -5.41
N ASP A 163 -5.80 9.70 -4.89
CA ASP A 163 -6.36 9.71 -3.52
C ASP A 163 -7.51 8.71 -3.34
N TRP A 164 -8.36 8.52 -4.37
CA TRP A 164 -9.43 7.51 -4.36
C TRP A 164 -8.89 6.08 -4.22
N PHE A 165 -7.75 5.78 -4.84
CA PHE A 165 -7.13 4.46 -4.77
C PHE A 165 -6.52 4.20 -3.40
N ARG A 166 -5.88 5.23 -2.81
CA ARG A 166 -5.40 5.15 -1.42
C ARG A 166 -6.54 4.88 -0.45
N ALA A 167 -7.68 5.53 -0.66
CA ALA A 167 -8.89 5.33 0.13
C ALA A 167 -9.43 3.91 0.02
N GLU A 168 -9.49 3.36 -1.19
CA GLU A 168 -9.91 1.99 -1.45
C GLU A 168 -8.98 0.98 -0.76
N ARG A 169 -7.65 1.18 -0.88
CA ARG A 169 -6.64 0.33 -0.22
C ARG A 169 -6.79 0.34 1.30
N LEU A 170 -7.04 1.52 1.88
CA LEU A 170 -7.27 1.65 3.31
C LEU A 170 -8.53 0.88 3.75
N LEU A 171 -9.65 1.06 3.06
CA LEU A 171 -10.90 0.35 3.36
C LEU A 171 -10.73 -1.17 3.28
N LEU A 172 -10.19 -1.68 2.17
CA LEU A 172 -10.03 -3.12 1.95
C LEU A 172 -9.05 -3.73 2.96
N SER A 173 -7.94 -3.04 3.24
CA SER A 173 -6.96 -3.54 4.20
C SER A 173 -7.52 -3.57 5.63
N LEU A 174 -8.37 -2.60 6.00
CA LEU A 174 -9.09 -2.63 7.29
C LEU A 174 -10.06 -3.81 7.39
N ILE A 175 -10.81 -4.11 6.33
CA ILE A 175 -11.71 -5.27 6.27
C ILE A 175 -10.90 -6.56 6.44
N VAL A 176 -9.80 -6.70 5.68
CA VAL A 176 -8.94 -7.88 5.74
C VAL A 176 -8.30 -8.04 7.12
N LEU A 177 -7.73 -6.98 7.70
CA LEU A 177 -7.13 -7.03 9.03
C LEU A 177 -8.16 -7.41 10.11
N GLY A 178 -9.37 -6.83 10.06
CA GLY A 178 -10.45 -7.20 10.97
C GLY A 178 -10.81 -8.67 10.84
N SER A 179 -10.93 -9.18 9.61
CA SER A 179 -11.23 -10.60 9.36
C SER A 179 -10.14 -11.55 9.88
N LEU A 180 -8.86 -11.23 9.64
CA LEU A 180 -7.73 -12.03 10.10
C LEU A 180 -7.62 -11.97 11.64
N GLY A 181 -7.95 -10.83 12.24
CA GLY A 181 -8.05 -10.69 13.69
C GLY A 181 -9.11 -11.60 14.32
N ILE A 182 -10.28 -11.74 13.68
CA ILE A 182 -11.31 -12.70 14.10
C ILE A 182 -10.78 -14.13 14.04
N THR A 183 -10.20 -14.54 12.91
CA THR A 183 -9.61 -15.88 12.74
C THR A 183 -8.51 -16.15 13.78
N LEU A 184 -7.65 -15.16 14.04
CA LEU A 184 -6.62 -15.25 15.07
C LEU A 184 -7.23 -15.38 16.48
N GLY A 185 -8.31 -14.63 16.78
CA GLY A 185 -9.05 -14.75 18.04
C GLY A 185 -9.62 -16.16 18.26
N ILE A 186 -10.22 -16.74 17.21
CA ILE A 186 -10.73 -18.13 17.24
C ILE A 186 -9.58 -19.10 17.50
N TYR A 187 -8.45 -18.95 16.80
CA TYR A 187 -7.26 -19.77 17.01
C TYR A 187 -6.72 -19.70 18.45
N LEU A 188 -6.61 -18.48 19.00
CA LEU A 188 -6.15 -18.27 20.38
C LEU A 188 -7.11 -18.87 21.41
N SER A 189 -8.41 -18.90 21.12
CA SER A 189 -9.41 -19.54 22.00
C SER A 189 -9.36 -21.08 21.96
N ASP A 190 -8.92 -21.69 20.87
CA ASP A 190 -8.79 -23.16 20.73
C ASP A 190 -7.47 -23.71 21.32
N MET A 191 -6.40 -22.91 21.29
CA MET A 191 -5.08 -23.27 21.85
C MET A 191 -5.07 -23.71 23.33
N PRO A 192 -5.77 -23.05 24.29
CA PRO A 192 -5.77 -23.49 25.69
C PRO A 192 -6.33 -24.91 25.85
N THR A 193 -7.32 -25.29 25.05
CA THR A 193 -8.00 -26.58 25.12
C THR A 193 -7.10 -27.76 24.71
N LYS A 194 -6.24 -27.59 23.71
CA LYS A 194 -5.32 -28.67 23.26
C LYS A 194 -4.20 -28.91 24.26
N SER A 195 -3.64 -27.85 24.85
CA SER A 195 -2.54 -27.94 25.82
C SER A 195 -2.87 -28.72 27.11
N LEU A 196 -4.16 -28.79 27.47
CA LEU A 196 -4.66 -29.55 28.61
C LEU A 196 -5.00 -31.00 28.25
N LYS A 197 -5.39 -31.25 27.00
CA LYS A 197 -5.75 -32.58 26.52
C LYS A 197 -4.54 -33.46 26.21
N GLU A 198 -3.43 -32.86 25.76
CA GLU A 198 -2.16 -33.61 25.52
C GLU A 198 -1.35 -33.88 26.80
N ARG A 199 -1.74 -33.29 27.94
CA ARG A 199 -1.13 -33.56 29.25
C ARG A 199 -1.85 -34.65 30.07
N LYS A 200 -2.93 -35.23 29.56
CA LYS A 200 -3.64 -36.37 30.16
C LYS A 200 -3.46 -37.60 29.29
#